data_AF-A0A436AHZ3-F1
#
_entry.id   AF-A0A436AHZ3-F1
#
_cell.length_a   1.000
_cell.length_b   1.000
_cell.length_c   1.000
_cell.angle_alpha   90.00
_cell.angle_beta   90.00
_cell.angle_gamma   90.00
#
_symmetry.space_group_name_H-M   'P 1'
#
loop_
_entity.id
_entity.type
_entity.pdbx_description
1 polymer ?
#
loop_
_entity_poly.entity_id
_entity_poly.type
_entity_poly.pdbx_seq_one_letter_code
_entity_poly.pdbx_strand_id
1 'polypeptide(L)'
;MLRVQKVKVDEIYVPTARKKTLHPETVRHLAEDILENGMKTPIQVRHDGKRHILVEGLHRLEAAKWLGETEIEAYLVQAKRH
;
A
#
# COMPACT_ATOMS: atom_id res chain seq x y z
N MET A 1 7.22 -9.09 -15.86
CA MET A 1 7.33 -9.64 -14.50
C MET A 1 7.19 -8.49 -13.51
N LEU A 2 6.28 -8.58 -12.54
CA LEU A 2 6.13 -7.55 -11.51
C LEU A 2 7.31 -7.68 -10.53
N ARG A 3 8.04 -6.58 -10.32
CA ARG A 3 9.16 -6.54 -9.37
C ARG A 3 8.65 -6.04 -8.02
N VAL A 4 8.91 -6.81 -6.97
CA VAL A 4 8.69 -6.37 -5.58
C VAL A 4 9.82 -5.42 -5.19
N GLN A 5 9.48 -4.31 -4.56
CA GLN A 5 10.41 -3.36 -3.97
C GLN A 5 9.89 -2.92 -2.60
N LYS A 6 10.81 -2.77 -1.63
CA LYS A 6 10.51 -2.09 -0.37
C LYS A 6 10.44 -0.60 -0.62
N VAL A 7 9.31 0.00 -0.26
CA VAL A 7 9.07 1.43 -0.37
C VAL A 7 8.76 1.99 1.01
N LYS A 8 9.25 3.21 1.30
CA LYS A 8 8.91 3.86 2.56
C LYS A 8 7.44 4.20 2.59
N VAL A 9 6.78 3.84 3.68
CA VAL A 9 5.33 4.05 3.86
C VAL A 9 4.95 5.53 3.77
N ASP A 10 5.82 6.43 4.26
CA ASP A 10 5.62 7.88 4.22
C ASP A 10 5.74 8.49 2.80
N GLU A 11 6.51 7.85 1.91
CA GLU A 11 6.69 8.32 0.52
C GLU A 11 5.53 7.92 -0.41
N ILE A 12 4.56 7.15 0.11
CA ILE A 12 3.40 6.67 -0.68
C ILE A 12 2.26 7.68 -0.61
N TYR A 13 2.04 8.34 -1.74
CA TYR A 13 0.90 9.21 -1.94
C TYR A 13 -0.38 8.40 -2.20
N VAL A 14 -1.39 8.60 -1.36
CA VAL A 14 -2.74 8.06 -1.52
C VAL A 14 -3.64 9.12 -2.17
N PRO A 15 -4.16 8.88 -3.39
CA PRO A 15 -5.09 9.78 -4.04
C PRO A 15 -6.36 10.02 -3.21
N THR A 16 -6.83 11.26 -3.13
CA THR A 16 -8.02 11.64 -2.33
C THR A 16 -9.26 10.81 -2.65
N ALA A 17 -9.46 10.44 -3.92
CA ALA A 17 -10.57 9.59 -4.34
C ALA A 17 -10.56 8.21 -3.66
N ARG A 18 -9.38 7.64 -3.43
CA ARG A 18 -9.22 6.34 -2.74
C ARG A 18 -9.39 6.45 -1.24
N LYS A 19 -8.99 7.56 -0.63
CA LYS A 19 -9.17 7.75 0.83
C LYS A 19 -10.65 7.59 1.25
N LYS A 20 -11.60 7.90 0.36
CA LYS A 20 -13.04 7.73 0.59
C LYS A 20 -13.51 6.28 0.64
N THR A 21 -12.71 5.32 0.16
CA THR A 21 -13.05 3.89 0.15
C THR A 21 -12.42 3.13 1.32
N LEU A 22 -11.87 3.84 2.31
CA LEU A 22 -11.25 3.25 3.48
C LEU A 22 -12.33 2.75 4.44
N HIS A 23 -12.19 1.50 4.90
CA HIS A 23 -13.09 0.87 5.87
C HIS A 23 -12.28 0.53 7.12
N PRO A 24 -12.45 1.27 8.23
CA PRO A 24 -11.62 1.11 9.43
C PRO A 24 -11.63 -0.32 10.00
N GLU A 25 -12.78 -1.00 9.98
CA GLU A 25 -12.89 -2.38 10.45
C GLU A 25 -12.02 -3.34 9.63
N THR A 26 -12.01 -3.19 8.29
CA THR A 26 -11.15 -3.97 7.41
C THR A 26 -9.67 -3.68 7.68
N VAL A 27 -9.31 -2.42 7.98
CA VAL A 27 -7.93 -2.07 8.35
C VAL A 27 -7.52 -2.78 9.63
N ARG A 28 -8.38 -2.80 10.65
CA ARG A 28 -8.10 -3.48 11.92
C ARG A 28 -7.87 -4.98 11.72
N HIS A 29 -8.77 -5.65 11.01
CA HIS A 29 -8.63 -7.08 10.73
C HIS A 29 -7.37 -7.39 9.91
N LEU A 30 -7.00 -6.53 8.96
CA LEU A 30 -5.75 -6.69 8.22
C LEU A 30 -4.52 -6.43 9.09
N ALA A 31 -4.57 -5.47 10.01
CA ALA A 31 -3.46 -5.22 10.93
C ALA A 31 -3.21 -6.44 11.84
N GLU A 32 -4.27 -7.07 12.34
CA GLU A 32 -4.18 -8.33 13.10
C GLU A 32 -3.56 -9.45 12.25
N ASP A 33 -4.06 -9.70 11.04
CA ASP A 33 -3.50 -10.75 10.16
C ASP A 33 -2.05 -10.45 9.75
N ILE A 34 -1.70 -9.19 9.49
CA ILE A 34 -0.32 -8.80 9.13
C ILE A 34 0.62 -8.98 10.33
N LEU A 35 0.17 -8.68 11.54
CA LEU A 35 0.96 -8.88 12.76
C LEU A 35 1.25 -10.38 13.00
N GLU A 36 0.26 -11.24 12.76
CA GLU A 36 0.40 -12.69 12.98
C GLU A 36 1.10 -13.42 11.83
N ASN A 37 0.78 -13.09 10.58
CA ASN A 37 1.17 -13.85 9.40
C ASN A 37 2.06 -13.08 8.42
N GLY A 38 2.35 -11.81 8.68
CA GLY A 38 3.00 -10.93 7.72
C GLY A 38 2.11 -10.54 6.55
N MET A 39 2.60 -9.64 5.69
CA MET A 39 1.89 -9.22 4.49
C MET A 39 2.00 -10.27 3.38
N LYS A 40 0.91 -11.04 3.17
CA LYS A 40 0.87 -12.11 2.15
C LYS A 40 0.87 -11.59 0.71
N THR A 41 0.36 -10.39 0.48
CA THR A 41 0.30 -9.79 -0.85
C THR A 41 0.81 -8.36 -0.77
N PRO A 42 1.86 -8.00 -1.54
CA PRO A 42 2.35 -6.63 -1.64
C PRO A 42 1.28 -5.66 -2.15
N ILE A 43 1.41 -4.39 -1.80
CA ILE A 43 0.57 -3.32 -2.39
C ILE A 43 1.01 -3.04 -3.83
N GLN A 44 0.22 -2.27 -4.58
CA GLN A 44 0.64 -1.83 -5.92
C GLN A 44 0.82 -0.32 -5.92
N VAL A 45 1.96 0.13 -6.42
CA VAL A 45 2.26 1.54 -6.58
C VAL A 45 2.78 1.81 -7.98
N ARG A 46 2.50 3.01 -8.49
CA ARG A 46 3.14 3.53 -9.70
C ARG A 46 4.07 4.67 -9.33
N HIS A 47 5.17 4.81 -10.04
CA HIS A 47 6.06 5.96 -9.89
C HIS A 47 5.71 7.01 -10.94
N ASP A 48 5.49 8.27 -10.53
CA ASP A 48 5.20 9.39 -11.46
C ASP A 48 6.44 10.22 -11.84
N GLY A 49 7.61 9.78 -11.38
CA GLY A 49 8.88 10.51 -11.52
C GLY A 49 9.28 11.29 -10.27
N LYS A 50 8.36 11.50 -9.32
CA LYS A 50 8.63 12.21 -8.05
C LYS A 50 8.32 11.38 -6.82
N ARG A 51 7.24 10.59 -6.85
CA ARG A 51 6.76 9.82 -5.69
C ARG A 51 6.06 8.53 -6.09
N HIS A 52 5.90 7.64 -5.12
CA HIS A 52 5.07 6.45 -5.26
C HIS A 52 3.60 6.83 -5.07
N ILE A 53 2.77 6.49 -6.04
CA ILE A 53 1.32 6.72 -5.98
C ILE A 53 0.63 5.37 -5.80
N LEU A 54 -0.21 5.26 -4.77
CA LEU A 54 -0.98 4.05 -4.50
C LEU A 54 -1.95 3.74 -5.65
N VAL A 55 -1.85 2.51 -6.16
CA VAL A 55 -2.73 1.93 -7.19
C VAL A 55 -3.64 0.86 -6.59
N GLU A 56 -3.21 0.11 -5.59
CA GLU A 56 -4.01 -0.96 -4.99
C GLU A 56 -3.47 -1.30 -3.59
N GLY A 57 -4.31 -1.85 -2.71
CA GLY A 57 -3.91 -2.20 -1.35
C GLY A 57 -4.04 -1.08 -0.31
N LEU A 58 -5.05 -0.21 -0.42
CA LEU A 58 -5.28 0.89 0.53
C LEU A 58 -5.37 0.41 1.98
N HIS A 59 -6.23 -0.57 2.28
CA HIS A 59 -6.41 -1.04 3.65
C HIS A 59 -5.15 -1.72 4.21
N ARG A 60 -4.37 -2.39 3.35
CA ARG A 60 -3.08 -2.99 3.72
C ARG A 60 -2.04 -1.92 4.06
N LEU A 61 -1.98 -0.84 3.28
CA LEU A 61 -1.11 0.29 3.56
C LEU A 61 -1.47 0.96 4.89
N GLU A 62 -2.76 1.21 5.15
CA GLU A 62 -3.20 1.84 6.40
C GLU A 62 -3.01 0.89 7.60
N ALA A 63 -3.14 -0.42 7.41
CA ALA A 63 -2.83 -1.41 8.44
C ALA A 63 -1.34 -1.39 8.80
N ALA A 64 -0.46 -1.40 7.80
CA ALA A 64 0.99 -1.29 8.02
C ALA A 64 1.37 0.02 8.73
N LYS A 65 0.74 1.15 8.36
CA LYS A 65 0.91 2.44 9.07
C LYS A 65 0.50 2.35 10.54
N TRP A 66 -0.63 1.72 10.82
CA TRP A 66 -1.12 1.57 12.19
C TRP A 66 -0.18 0.70 13.04
N LEU A 67 0.39 -0.35 12.44
CA LEU A 67 1.40 -1.19 13.09
C LEU A 67 2.76 -0.48 13.28
N GLY A 68 2.96 0.71 12.70
CA GLY A 68 4.22 1.45 12.80
C GLY A 68 5.29 1.02 11.80
N GLU A 69 4.91 0.28 10.76
CA GLU A 69 5.84 -0.13 9.70
C GLU A 69 6.40 1.09 8.95
N THR A 70 7.73 1.12 8.79
CA THR A 70 8.43 2.21 8.08
C THR A 70 8.59 1.91 6.59
N GLU A 71 8.61 0.64 6.22
CA GLU A 71 8.72 0.15 4.85
C GLU A 71 7.64 -0.91 4.56
N ILE A 72 7.21 -1.00 3.31
CA ILE A 72 6.22 -1.98 2.86
C ILE A 72 6.62 -2.54 1.50
N GLU A 73 6.34 -3.83 1.27
CA GLU A 73 6.55 -4.44 -0.04
C GLU A 73 5.49 -3.94 -1.03
N ALA A 74 5.96 -3.47 -2.19
CA ALA A 74 5.11 -3.00 -3.26
C ALA A 74 5.54 -3.55 -4.62
N TYR A 75 4.56 -3.86 -5.46
CA TYR A 75 4.77 -4.04 -6.90
C TYR A 75 4.81 -2.67 -7.59
N LEU A 76 5.90 -2.41 -8.31
CA LEU A 76 5.95 -1.28 -9.25
C LEU A 76 5.15 -1.62 -10.50
N VAL A 77 4.07 -0.89 -10.74
CA VAL A 77 3.22 -1.02 -11.92
C VAL A 77 3.35 0.19 -12.83
N GLN A 78 3.17 -0.02 -14.13
CA GLN A 78 3.10 1.07 -15.10
C GLN A 78 1.76 1.82 -14.96
N ALA A 79 1.76 3.11 -15.28
CA ALA A 79 0.50 3.84 -15.43
C ALA A 79 -0.34 3.17 -16.54
N LYS A 80 -1.65 3.01 -16.31
CA LYS A 80 -2.58 2.57 -17.36
C LYS A 80 -2.43 3.55 -18.54
N ARG A 81 -1.92 3.06 -19.67
CA ARG A 81 -2.03 3.75 -20.96
C ARG A 81 -3.50 3.64 -21.36
N HIS A 82 -4.14 4.80 -21.52
CA HIS A 82 -5.53 4.91 -21.93
C HIS A 82 -5.62 4.96 -23.46
#